data_AF-A0A522VK76-F1
#
_entry.id   AF-A0A522VK76-F1
#
_cell.length_a   1.000
_cell.length_b   1.000
_cell.length_c   1.000
_cell.angle_alpha   90.00
_cell.angle_beta   90.00
_cell.angle_gamma   90.00
#
_symmetry.space_group_name_H-M   'P 1'
#
loop_
_entity.id
_entity.type
_entity.pdbx_description
1 polymer ?
#
loop_
_entity_poly.entity_id
_entity_poly.type
_entity_poly.pdbx_seq_one_letter_code
_entity_poly.pdbx_strand_id
1 'polypeptide(L)'
;MYSELRREEHEIRHLPRIEEREIADIFAEYGLTEAEVAPVIAGLKRRPEAWRDFMMRFELGLEASDPRRAVQSALTIALSYVAGGAIPLAPYAWLDDAALALPWSAGVTLSALAIFGFVKGHFTGVKRWKSALQTVLVGGLAAGSAYTLAGLLT
;
A
#
# COMPACT_ATOMS: atom_id res chain seq x y z
N MET A 1 0.91 -9.90 -12.31
CA MET A 1 1.42 -8.95 -13.32
C MET A 1 2.05 -9.65 -14.52
N TYR A 2 3.15 -10.41 -14.39
CA TYR A 2 3.71 -11.15 -15.54
C TYR A 2 2.79 -12.27 -16.07
N SER A 3 2.00 -12.90 -15.19
CA SER A 3 0.96 -13.86 -15.58
C SER A 3 -0.11 -13.19 -16.43
N GLU A 4 -0.68 -12.10 -15.91
CA GLU A 4 -1.74 -11.34 -16.58
C GLU A 4 -1.27 -10.75 -17.89
N LEU A 5 -0.06 -10.15 -17.93
CA LEU A 5 0.49 -9.58 -19.15
C LEU A 5 0.63 -10.62 -20.27
N ARG A 6 1.02 -11.85 -19.93
CA ARG A 6 1.09 -12.95 -20.91
C ARG A 6 -0.28 -13.45 -21.35
N ARG A 7 -1.25 -13.45 -20.44
CA ARG A 7 -2.63 -13.84 -20.71
C ARG A 7 -3.28 -12.82 -21.66
N GLU A 8 -3.12 -11.54 -21.36
CA GLU A 8 -3.56 -10.40 -22.16
C GLU A 8 -2.99 -10.45 -23.58
N GLU A 9 -1.66 -10.65 -23.70
CA GLU A 9 -1.01 -10.82 -25.00
C GLU A 9 -1.53 -12.03 -25.79
N HIS A 10 -2.00 -13.07 -25.10
CA HIS A 10 -2.61 -14.23 -25.72
C HIS A 10 -4.05 -13.92 -26.19
N GLU A 11 -4.87 -13.28 -25.37
CA GLU A 11 -6.26 -12.95 -25.67
C GLU A 11 -6.34 -11.91 -26.81
N ILE A 12 -5.52 -10.85 -26.81
CA ILE A 12 -5.39 -9.90 -27.94
C ILE A 12 -5.06 -10.60 -29.27
N ARG A 13 -4.25 -11.66 -29.24
CA ARG A 13 -3.85 -12.39 -30.46
C ARG A 13 -4.92 -13.38 -30.94
N HIS A 14 -5.59 -14.07 -30.02
CA HIS A 14 -6.47 -15.20 -30.37
C HIS A 14 -7.96 -14.85 -30.33
N LEU A 15 -8.33 -13.84 -29.54
CA LEU A 15 -9.71 -13.41 -29.28
C LEU A 15 -9.92 -11.90 -29.53
N PRO A 16 -9.37 -11.28 -30.60
CA PRO A 16 -9.38 -9.83 -30.76
C PRO A 16 -10.79 -9.22 -30.79
N ARG A 17 -11.81 -9.95 -31.25
CA ARG A 17 -13.19 -9.46 -31.25
C ARG A 17 -13.81 -9.36 -29.85
N ILE A 18 -13.32 -10.15 -28.90
CA ILE A 18 -13.78 -10.10 -27.51
C ILE A 18 -13.12 -8.89 -26.85
N GLU A 19 -11.80 -8.76 -26.99
CA GLU A 19 -11.02 -7.61 -26.52
C GLU A 19 -11.51 -6.26 -27.05
N GLU A 20 -11.93 -6.20 -28.31
CA GLU A 20 -12.53 -5.00 -28.90
C GLU A 20 -13.82 -4.58 -28.18
N ARG A 21 -14.61 -5.55 -27.70
CA ARG A 21 -15.83 -5.29 -26.95
C ARG A 21 -15.50 -4.84 -25.53
N GLU A 22 -14.51 -5.43 -24.90
CA GLU A 22 -14.05 -5.02 -23.56
C GLU A 22 -13.54 -3.57 -23.58
N ILE A 23 -12.80 -3.16 -24.62
CA ILE A 23 -12.46 -1.73 -24.81
C ILE A 23 -13.71 -0.87 -24.93
N ALA A 24 -14.71 -1.29 -25.73
CA ALA A 24 -15.95 -0.54 -25.90
C ALA A 24 -16.73 -0.42 -24.58
N ASP A 25 -16.80 -1.50 -23.80
CA ASP A 25 -17.45 -1.56 -22.50
C ASP A 25 -16.76 -0.62 -21.49
N ILE A 26 -15.43 -0.61 -21.44
CA ILE A 26 -14.65 0.35 -20.62
C ILE A 26 -15.04 1.78 -20.96
N PHE A 27 -15.08 2.14 -22.25
CA PHE A 27 -15.44 3.51 -22.65
C PHE A 27 -16.93 3.84 -22.46
N ALA A 28 -17.81 2.84 -22.49
CA ALA A 28 -19.23 3.02 -22.20
C ALA A 28 -19.47 3.44 -20.74
N GLU A 29 -18.63 3.02 -19.79
CA GLU A 29 -18.69 3.50 -18.40
C GLU A 29 -18.42 5.01 -18.28
N TYR A 30 -17.68 5.58 -19.24
CA TYR A 30 -17.46 7.02 -19.35
C TYR A 30 -18.52 7.74 -20.20
N GLY A 31 -19.55 7.02 -20.66
CA GLY A 31 -20.66 7.56 -21.44
C GLY A 31 -20.39 7.72 -22.93
N LEU A 32 -19.32 7.11 -23.47
CA LEU A 32 -19.04 7.14 -24.90
C LEU A 32 -19.86 6.09 -25.64
N THR A 33 -20.29 6.44 -26.85
CA THR A 33 -21.00 5.54 -27.77
C THR A 33 -20.02 4.70 -28.59
N GLU A 34 -20.48 3.55 -29.08
CA GLU A 34 -19.68 2.66 -29.93
C GLU A 34 -19.09 3.38 -31.16
N ALA A 35 -19.84 4.32 -31.75
CA ALA A 35 -19.40 5.11 -32.89
C ALA A 35 -18.23 6.05 -32.56
N GLU A 36 -18.19 6.59 -31.33
CA GLU A 36 -17.10 7.46 -30.85
C GLU A 36 -15.83 6.65 -30.53
N VAL A 37 -15.99 5.41 -30.07
CA VAL A 37 -14.88 4.54 -29.64
C VAL A 37 -14.28 3.73 -30.79
N ALA A 38 -15.06 3.41 -31.82
CA ALA A 38 -14.61 2.67 -33.00
C ALA A 38 -13.26 3.16 -33.61
N PRO A 39 -13.00 4.46 -33.83
CA PRO A 39 -11.70 4.93 -34.33
C PRO A 39 -10.55 4.72 -33.34
N VAL A 40 -10.82 4.76 -32.03
CA VAL A 40 -9.84 4.49 -30.97
C VAL A 40 -9.43 3.03 -31.01
N ILE A 41 -10.39 2.11 -31.03
CA ILE A 41 -10.16 0.67 -31.17
C ILE A 41 -9.35 0.38 -32.44
N ALA A 42 -9.74 0.95 -33.59
CA ALA A 42 -9.00 0.80 -34.83
C ALA A 42 -7.55 1.31 -34.73
N GLY A 43 -7.32 2.35 -33.93
CA GLY A 43 -5.99 2.88 -33.62
C GLY A 43 -5.15 1.95 -32.73
N LEU A 44 -5.76 1.34 -31.71
CA LEU A 44 -5.12 0.37 -30.81
C LEU A 44 -4.79 -0.94 -31.53
N LYS A 45 -5.67 -1.42 -32.43
CA LYS A 45 -5.43 -2.59 -33.29
C LYS A 45 -4.12 -2.53 -34.07
N ARG A 46 -3.70 -1.33 -34.47
CA ARG A 46 -2.44 -1.12 -35.21
C ARG A 46 -1.20 -1.06 -34.31
N ARG A 47 -1.39 -1.04 -33.00
CA ARG A 47 -0.35 -0.84 -31.97
C ARG A 47 -0.55 -1.84 -30.82
N PRO A 48 -0.22 -3.12 -31.03
CA PRO A 48 -0.52 -4.18 -30.07
C PRO A 48 0.08 -3.96 -28.67
N GLU A 49 1.24 -3.29 -28.58
CA GLU A 49 1.82 -2.90 -27.28
C GLU A 49 0.96 -1.86 -26.56
N ALA A 50 0.48 -0.83 -27.26
CA ALA A 50 -0.39 0.18 -26.70
C ALA A 50 -1.79 -0.37 -26.36
N TRP A 51 -2.27 -1.35 -27.11
CA TRP A 51 -3.50 -2.09 -26.77
C TRP A 51 -3.32 -2.85 -25.46
N ARG A 52 -2.29 -3.71 -25.38
CA ARG A 52 -1.98 -4.46 -24.16
C ARG A 52 -1.82 -3.53 -22.96
N ASP A 53 -1.07 -2.44 -23.10
CA ASP A 53 -0.85 -1.49 -22.01
C ASP A 53 -2.15 -0.76 -21.61
N PHE A 54 -3.06 -0.54 -22.57
CA PHE A 54 -4.41 -0.03 -22.29
C PHE A 54 -5.21 -1.04 -21.45
N MET A 55 -5.32 -2.29 -21.88
CA MET A 55 -6.10 -3.31 -21.17
C MET A 55 -5.54 -3.61 -19.78
N MET A 56 -4.22 -3.77 -19.68
CA MET A 56 -3.52 -3.93 -18.40
C MET A 56 -3.85 -2.79 -17.41
N ARG A 57 -3.99 -1.57 -17.91
CA ARG A 57 -4.27 -0.40 -17.06
C ARG A 57 -5.75 -0.22 -16.75
N PHE A 58 -6.62 -0.30 -17.76
CA PHE A 58 -8.02 0.09 -17.65
C PHE A 58 -8.95 -1.07 -17.29
N GLU A 59 -8.63 -2.29 -17.71
CA GLU A 59 -9.39 -3.48 -17.32
C GLU A 59 -8.89 -4.05 -15.99
N LEU A 60 -7.57 -4.26 -15.87
CA LEU A 60 -6.98 -4.96 -14.72
C LEU A 60 -6.51 -4.02 -13.60
N GLY A 61 -6.43 -2.71 -13.84
CA GLY A 61 -5.88 -1.75 -12.88
C GLY A 61 -4.40 -1.95 -12.58
N LEU A 62 -3.67 -2.67 -13.44
CA LEU A 62 -2.27 -3.01 -13.26
C LEU A 62 -1.38 -2.03 -14.03
N GLU A 63 -0.79 -1.08 -13.31
CA GLU A 63 0.32 -0.28 -13.86
C GLU A 63 1.63 -1.07 -13.79
N ALA A 64 2.49 -0.92 -14.80
CA ALA A 64 3.80 -1.53 -14.82
C ALA A 64 4.60 -1.12 -13.57
N SER A 65 4.87 -2.08 -12.69
CA SER A 65 5.68 -1.83 -11.50
C SER A 65 7.15 -1.65 -11.90
N ASP A 66 7.76 -0.53 -11.48
CA ASP A 66 9.21 -0.33 -11.61
C ASP A 66 9.93 -1.32 -10.68
N PRO A 67 10.73 -2.27 -11.20
CA PRO A 67 11.40 -3.29 -10.38
C PRO A 67 12.31 -2.67 -9.32
N ARG A 68 12.88 -1.49 -9.58
CA ARG A 68 13.73 -0.78 -8.62
C ARG A 68 12.92 -0.25 -7.44
N ARG A 69 11.67 0.18 -7.68
CA ARG A 69 10.75 0.60 -6.61
C ARG A 69 10.39 -0.55 -5.68
N ALA A 70 10.26 -1.78 -6.18
CA ALA A 70 9.96 -2.92 -5.33
C ALA A 70 11.03 -3.17 -4.26
N VAL A 71 12.31 -3.17 -4.68
CA VAL A 71 13.45 -3.34 -3.74
C VAL A 71 13.58 -2.14 -2.80
N GLN A 72 13.43 -0.92 -3.32
CA GLN A 72 13.47 0.29 -2.49
C GLN A 72 12.37 0.28 -1.41
N SER A 73 11.13 -0.10 -1.78
CA SER A 73 10.03 -0.24 -0.83
C SER A 73 10.32 -1.29 0.23
N ALA A 74 10.83 -2.46 -0.16
CA ALA A 74 11.18 -3.52 0.77
C ALA A 74 12.25 -3.07 1.79
N LEU A 75 13.34 -2.47 1.31
CA LEU A 75 14.41 -1.94 2.17
C LEU A 75 13.91 -0.82 3.08
N THR A 76 13.09 0.10 2.55
CA THR A 76 12.54 1.21 3.33
C THR A 76 11.66 0.68 4.47
N ILE A 77 10.81 -0.30 4.20
CA ILE A 77 9.95 -0.92 5.23
C ILE A 77 10.81 -1.66 6.26
N ALA A 78 11.78 -2.47 5.82
CA ALA A 78 12.65 -3.22 6.72
C ALA A 78 13.43 -2.30 7.68
N LEU A 79 14.09 -1.28 7.15
CA LEU A 79 14.84 -0.31 7.95
C LEU A 79 13.92 0.49 8.88
N SER A 80 12.74 0.88 8.40
CA SER A 80 11.75 1.59 9.23
C SER A 80 11.24 0.72 10.37
N TYR A 81 11.06 -0.58 10.15
CA TYR A 81 10.60 -1.52 11.18
C TYR A 81 11.68 -1.74 12.25
N VAL A 82 12.95 -1.89 11.83
CA VAL A 82 14.09 -1.99 12.77
C VAL A 82 14.21 -0.71 13.59
N ALA A 83 14.22 0.46 12.94
CA ALA A 83 14.32 1.75 13.62
C ALA A 83 13.14 1.99 14.58
N GLY A 84 11.90 1.71 14.14
CA GLY A 84 10.71 1.85 14.95
C GLY A 84 10.66 0.88 16.13
N GLY A 85 11.07 -0.38 15.93
CA GLY A 85 11.13 -1.40 16.97
C GLY A 85 12.25 -1.17 18.00
N ALA A 86 13.32 -0.47 17.61
CA ALA A 86 14.38 -0.11 18.55
C ALA A 86 13.94 0.92 19.60
N ILE A 87 12.96 1.78 19.28
CA ILE A 87 12.46 2.85 20.17
C ILE A 87 11.95 2.30 21.53
N PRO A 88 11.00 1.34 21.58
CA PRO A 88 10.54 0.77 22.86
C PRO A 88 11.63 -0.01 23.58
N LEU A 89 12.58 -0.59 22.86
CA LEU A 89 13.67 -1.39 23.45
C LEU A 89 14.77 -0.52 24.04
N ALA A 90 14.89 0.73 23.59
CA ALA A 90 15.99 1.62 23.95
C ALA A 90 16.17 1.72 25.47
N PRO A 91 15.14 2.00 26.31
CA PRO A 91 15.33 2.11 27.75
C PRO A 91 15.88 0.83 28.43
N TYR A 92 15.55 -0.35 27.91
CA TYR A 92 16.05 -1.63 28.42
C TYR A 92 17.54 -1.87 28.08
N ALA A 93 18.12 -1.11 27.15
CA ALA A 93 19.56 -1.19 26.85
C ALA A 93 20.42 -0.42 27.87
N TRP A 94 19.83 0.50 28.65
CA TRP A 94 20.55 1.34 29.62
C TRP A 94 20.08 1.16 31.07
N LEU A 95 18.92 0.54 31.30
CA LEU A 95 18.36 0.28 32.61
C LEU A 95 18.33 -1.22 32.85
N ASP A 96 19.08 -1.69 33.86
CA ASP A 96 19.18 -3.11 34.20
C ASP A 96 17.91 -3.67 34.85
N ASP A 97 17.11 -2.79 35.48
CA ASP A 97 15.85 -3.15 36.11
C ASP A 97 14.69 -2.97 35.12
N ALA A 98 14.10 -4.10 34.71
CA ALA A 98 12.96 -4.12 33.78
C ALA A 98 11.72 -3.38 34.33
N ALA A 99 11.49 -3.40 35.65
CA ALA A 99 10.37 -2.70 36.28
C ALA A 99 10.54 -1.18 36.20
N LEU A 100 11.79 -0.70 36.27
CA LEU A 100 12.11 0.71 36.05
C LEU A 100 12.15 1.08 34.56
N ALA A 101 12.59 0.17 33.68
CA ALA A 101 12.67 0.41 32.23
C ALA A 101 11.30 0.50 31.55
N LEU A 102 10.31 -0.27 32.02
CA LEU A 102 8.97 -0.34 31.44
C LEU A 102 8.25 1.02 31.34
N PRO A 103 8.11 1.83 32.41
CA PRO A 103 7.45 3.14 32.30
C PRO A 103 8.19 4.11 31.38
N TRP A 104 9.53 4.07 31.35
CA TRP A 104 10.33 4.87 30.41
C TRP A 104 10.11 4.43 28.96
N SER A 105 10.09 3.12 28.71
CA SER A 105 9.77 2.54 27.40
C SER A 105 8.38 2.94 26.92
N ALA A 106 7.37 2.85 27.80
CA ALA A 106 6.02 3.29 27.48
C ALA A 106 5.98 4.78 27.12
N GLY A 107 6.60 5.66 27.92
CA GLY A 107 6.63 7.10 27.68
C GLY A 107 7.30 7.49 26.37
N VAL A 108 8.46 6.90 26.06
CA VAL A 108 9.18 7.14 24.81
C VAL A 108 8.39 6.61 23.60
N THR A 109 7.79 5.43 23.72
CA THR A 109 6.99 4.83 22.65
C THR A 109 5.73 5.63 22.35
N LEU A 110 4.98 6.04 23.37
CA LEU A 110 3.77 6.87 23.17
C LEU A 110 4.13 8.21 22.53
N SER A 111 5.27 8.80 22.91
CA SER A 111 5.78 10.03 22.31
C SER A 111 6.14 9.83 20.84
N ALA A 112 6.84 8.73 20.51
CA ALA A 112 7.15 8.36 19.13
C ALA A 112 5.89 8.11 18.30
N LEU A 113 4.90 7.39 18.83
CA LEU A 113 3.61 7.16 18.18
C LEU A 113 2.86 8.46 17.90
N ALA A 114 2.91 9.43 18.83
CA ALA A 114 2.31 10.74 18.63
C ALA A 114 3.00 11.51 17.48
N ILE A 115 4.33 11.50 17.45
CA ILE A 115 5.13 12.14 16.39
C ILE A 115 4.85 11.47 15.04
N PHE A 116 4.96 10.15 14.94
CA PHE A 116 4.68 9.41 13.72
C PHE A 116 3.24 9.60 13.25
N GLY A 117 2.27 9.58 14.17
CA GLY A 117 0.87 9.83 13.84
C GLY A 117 0.62 11.26 13.35
N PHE A 118 1.31 12.26 13.91
CA PHE A 118 1.24 13.64 13.44
C PHE A 118 1.81 13.81 12.03
N VAL A 119 3.00 13.24 11.78
CA VAL A 119 3.66 13.22 10.47
C VAL A 119 2.80 12.48 9.45
N LYS A 120 2.28 11.30 9.80
CA LYS A 120 1.33 10.53 8.99
C LYS A 120 0.14 11.40 8.59
N GLY A 121 -0.47 12.12 9.53
CA GLY A 121 -1.61 12.99 9.25
C GLY A 121 -1.28 14.10 8.26
N HIS A 122 -0.06 14.65 8.33
CA HIS A 122 0.38 15.66 7.38
C HIS A 122 0.44 15.12 5.93
N PHE A 123 0.95 13.90 5.74
CA PHE A 123 1.08 13.29 4.41
C PHE A 123 -0.21 12.70 3.86
N THR A 124 -1.12 12.24 4.72
CA THR A 124 -2.39 11.60 4.29
C THR A 124 -3.56 12.57 4.15
N GLY A 125 -3.36 13.87 4.41
CA GLY A 125 -4.42 14.89 4.36
C GLY A 125 -5.42 14.82 5.52
N VAL A 126 -5.19 13.95 6.51
CA VAL A 126 -6.02 13.86 7.72
C VAL A 126 -5.58 14.92 8.73
N LYS A 127 -6.50 15.46 9.53
CA LYS A 127 -6.15 16.39 10.62
C LYS A 127 -5.03 15.81 11.50
N ARG A 128 -3.88 16.50 11.54
CA ARG A 128 -2.62 16.01 12.14
C ARG A 128 -2.81 15.50 13.58
N TRP A 129 -3.48 16.28 14.43
CA TRP A 129 -3.76 15.91 15.81
C TRP A 129 -4.68 14.68 15.95
N LYS A 130 -5.65 14.52 15.04
CA LYS A 130 -6.53 13.34 15.03
C LYS A 130 -5.74 12.08 14.68
N SER A 131 -4.85 12.17 13.68
CA SER A 131 -3.98 11.06 13.28
C SER A 131 -2.97 10.69 14.39
N ALA A 132 -2.40 11.68 15.08
CA ALA A 132 -1.55 11.47 16.25
C ALA A 132 -2.30 10.72 17.37
N LEU A 133 -3.46 11.22 17.77
CA LEU A 133 -4.28 10.61 18.82
C LEU A 133 -4.69 9.17 18.46
N GLN A 134 -5.14 8.94 17.22
CA GLN A 134 -5.49 7.61 16.75
C GLN A 134 -4.31 6.64 16.81
N THR A 135 -3.13 7.09 16.42
CA THR A 135 -1.92 6.26 16.41
C THR A 135 -1.49 5.89 17.83
N VAL A 136 -1.53 6.84 18.76
CA VAL A 136 -1.27 6.62 20.19
C VAL A 136 -2.29 5.66 20.80
N LEU A 137 -3.59 5.85 20.52
CA LEU A 137 -4.65 4.99 21.07
C LEU A 137 -4.54 3.55 20.58
N VAL A 138 -4.36 3.34 19.27
CA VAL A 138 -4.23 1.99 18.70
C VAL A 138 -2.99 1.29 19.25
N GLY A 139 -1.84 1.98 19.27
CA GLY A 139 -0.60 1.41 19.80
C GLY A 139 -0.67 1.14 21.31
N GLY A 140 -1.25 2.07 22.08
CA GLY A 140 -1.43 1.92 23.52
C GLY A 140 -2.39 0.79 23.88
N LEU A 141 -3.50 0.63 23.16
CA LEU A 141 -4.42 -0.48 23.33
C LEU A 141 -3.74 -1.82 22.99
N ALA A 142 -3.02 -1.90 21.87
CA ALA A 142 -2.31 -3.11 21.49
C ALA A 142 -1.26 -3.52 22.55
N ALA A 143 -0.46 -2.57 23.03
CA ALA A 143 0.54 -2.80 24.08
C ALA A 143 -0.13 -3.22 25.41
N GLY A 144 -1.21 -2.54 25.80
CA GLY A 144 -1.97 -2.89 27.00
C GLY A 144 -2.58 -4.29 26.92
N SER A 145 -3.14 -4.66 25.76
CA SER A 145 -3.64 -6.01 25.52
C SER A 145 -2.53 -7.06 25.61
N ALA A 146 -1.37 -6.81 24.98
CA ALA A 146 -0.23 -7.72 25.05
C ALA A 146 0.28 -7.90 26.49
N TYR A 147 0.41 -6.81 27.26
CA TYR A 147 0.82 -6.86 28.67
C TYR A 147 -0.18 -7.66 29.52
N THR A 148 -1.48 -7.42 29.33
CA THR A 148 -2.53 -8.13 30.07
C THR A 148 -2.51 -9.63 29.76
N LEU A 149 -2.38 -9.99 28.48
CA LEU A 149 -2.29 -11.39 28.06
C LEU A 149 -1.02 -12.07 28.60
N ALA A 150 0.13 -11.39 28.57
CA ALA A 150 1.37 -11.93 29.14
C ALA A 150 1.20 -12.23 30.63
N GLY A 151 0.62 -11.31 31.40
CA GLY A 151 0.37 -11.49 32.83
C GLY A 151 -0.68 -12.56 33.17
N LEU A 152 -1.55 -12.96 32.24
CA LEU A 152 -2.48 -14.08 32.43
C LEU A 152 -1.83 -15.45 32.18
N LEU A 153 -0.73 -15.49 31.43
CA LEU A 153 -0.03 -16.71 31.02
C LEU A 153 1.18 -17.05 31.90
N THR A 154 1.63 -16.09 32.73
CA THR A 154 2.73 -16.23 33.69
C THR A 154 2.22 -16.35 35.11
#